data_AF-A0A7W2AKV3-F1
#
_entry.id   AF-A0A7W2AKV3-F1
#
_cell.length_a   1.000
_cell.length_b   1.000
_cell.length_c   1.000
_cell.angle_alpha   90.00
_cell.angle_beta   90.00
_cell.angle_gamma   90.00
#
_symmetry.space_group_name_H-M   'P 1'
#
loop_
_entity.id
_entity.type
_entity.pdbx_description
1 polymer ?
#
loop_
_entity_poly.entity_id
_entity_poly.type
_entity_poly.pdbx_seq_one_letter_code
_entity_poly.pdbx_strand_id
1 'polypeptide(L)' 'MEGGEIMAYKESIVKKIIEIVEIAPKGTSTHYLEGFNQKDVIDTVNSLHLKYPDNILETESYYSELVPIVINK' A
#
# COMPACT_ATOMS: atom_id res chain seq x y z
N MET A 1 -8.45 28.23 5.62
CA MET A 1 -8.77 26.99 6.35
C MET A 1 -7.58 26.08 6.17
N GLU A 2 -6.80 25.95 7.23
CA GLU A 2 -5.62 25.10 7.32
C GLU A 2 -6.06 23.64 7.15
N GLY A 3 -5.69 23.04 6.02
CA GLY A 3 -6.01 21.66 5.70
C GLY A 3 -4.81 20.79 6.02
N GLY A 4 -4.69 20.42 7.31
CA GLY A 4 -3.98 19.23 7.82
C GLY A 4 -2.54 19.03 7.37
N GLU A 5 -1.61 19.11 8.31
CA GLU A 5 -0.32 18.44 8.19
C GLU A 5 -0.57 16.96 7.84
N ILE A 6 -0.44 16.63 6.56
CA ILE A 6 -0.40 15.27 6.07
C ILE A 6 0.92 14.72 6.64
N MET A 7 0.84 13.98 7.76
CA MET A 7 1.93 13.11 8.25
C MET A 7 2.64 12.54 7.03
N ALA A 8 3.96 12.63 6.93
CA ALA A 8 4.73 12.37 5.71
C ALA A 8 4.53 10.95 5.15
N TYR A 9 3.37 10.68 4.54
CA TYR A 9 3.13 9.58 3.63
C TYR A 9 4.11 9.82 2.50
N LYS A 10 5.01 8.87 2.28
CA LYS A 10 5.90 8.97 1.13
C LYS A 10 5.02 8.84 -0.11
N GLU A 11 4.71 9.96 -0.75
CA GLU A 11 3.92 10.03 -2.00
C GLU A 11 4.44 9.04 -3.06
N SER A 12 5.75 8.75 -3.01
CA SER A 12 6.38 7.72 -3.83
C SER A 12 5.85 6.30 -3.57
N ILE A 13 5.59 5.91 -2.32
CA ILE A 13 4.99 4.61 -1.97
C ILE A 13 3.54 4.56 -2.43
N VAL A 14 2.76 5.62 -2.19
CA VAL A 14 1.38 5.71 -2.67
C VAL A 14 1.33 5.52 -4.17
N LYS A 15 2.13 6.29 -4.92
CA LYS A 15 2.20 6.18 -6.38
C LYS A 15 2.53 4.76 -6.83
N LYS A 16 3.50 4.11 -6.16
CA LYS A 16 3.88 2.72 -6.46
C LYS A 16 2.77 1.71 -6.21
N ILE A 17 2.02 1.85 -5.10
CA ILE A 17 0.90 0.96 -4.81
C ILE A 17 -0.24 1.16 -5.82
N ILE A 18 -0.53 2.41 -6.21
CA ILE A 18 -1.53 2.69 -7.25
C ILE A 18 -1.10 2.11 -8.61
N GLU A 19 0.17 2.27 -9.00
CA GLU A 19 0.72 1.61 -10.21
C GLU A 19 0.50 0.09 -10.16
N ILE A 20 0.71 -0.55 -8.99
CA ILE A 20 0.45 -1.98 -8.79
C ILE A 20 -1.04 -2.32 -8.98
N VAL A 21 -1.96 -1.53 -8.42
CA VAL A 21 -3.42 -1.74 -8.57
C VAL A 21 -3.86 -1.65 -10.03
N GLU A 22 -3.31 -0.69 -10.78
CA GLU A 22 -3.62 -0.49 -12.19
C GLU A 22 -3.19 -1.69 -13.05
N ILE A 23 -2.00 -2.24 -12.81
CA ILE A 23 -1.46 -3.37 -13.57
C ILE A 23 -1.89 -4.75 -13.05
N ALA A 24 -2.41 -4.82 -11.82
CA ALA A 24 -2.82 -6.10 -11.22
C ALA A 24 -3.86 -6.81 -12.11
N PRO A 25 -3.73 -8.14 -12.30
CA PRO A 25 -4.73 -8.93 -13.00
C PRO A 25 -6.05 -8.95 -12.22
N LYS A 26 -7.14 -9.35 -12.89
CA LYS A 26 -8.41 -9.64 -12.21
C LYS A 26 -8.23 -10.81 -11.23
N GLY A 27 -8.89 -10.72 -10.09
CA GLY A 27 -8.75 -11.63 -8.96
C GLY A 27 -7.72 -11.14 -7.93
N THR A 28 -7.28 -12.07 -7.07
CA THR A 28 -6.32 -11.77 -6.01
C THR A 28 -4.89 -11.94 -6.50
N SER A 29 -4.02 -10.96 -6.24
CA SER A 29 -2.59 -11.02 -6.54
C SER A 29 -1.77 -10.39 -5.41
N THR A 30 -0.55 -10.91 -5.21
CA THR A 30 0.38 -10.42 -4.18
C THR A 30 1.60 -9.80 -4.84
N HIS A 31 1.95 -8.59 -4.39
CA HIS A 31 3.07 -7.81 -4.88
C HIS A 31 3.94 -7.36 -3.71
N TYR A 32 5.14 -6.86 -4.01
CA TYR A 32 6.10 -6.39 -3.01
C TYR A 32 6.77 -5.10 -3.49
N LEU A 33 7.11 -4.22 -2.55
CA LEU A 33 7.91 -3.02 -2.82
C LEU A 33 9.28 -3.14 -2.17
N GLU A 34 10.30 -3.28 -3.01
CA GLU A 34 11.70 -3.27 -2.60
C GLU A 34 12.22 -1.85 -2.37
N GLY A 35 13.23 -1.70 -1.51
CA GLY A 35 13.90 -0.41 -1.27
C GLY A 35 13.13 0.58 -0.38
N PHE A 36 11.97 0.18 0.16
CA PHE A 36 11.21 0.97 1.12
C PHE A 36 11.24 0.35 2.51
N ASN A 37 11.08 1.20 3.53
CA ASN A 37 10.93 0.72 4.90
C ASN A 37 9.56 0.01 5.04
N GLN A 38 9.55 -1.16 5.67
CA GLN A 38 8.33 -1.96 5.83
C GLN A 38 7.22 -1.20 6.56
N LYS A 39 7.54 -0.45 7.61
CA LYS A 39 6.55 0.33 8.36
C LYS A 39 5.89 1.37 7.47
N ASP A 40 6.67 2.08 6.66
CA ASP A 40 6.12 3.06 5.71
C ASP A 40 5.19 2.39 4.70
N VAL A 41 5.54 1.18 4.22
CA VAL A 41 4.68 0.40 3.30
C VAL A 41 3.40 -0.03 3.99
N ILE A 42 3.46 -0.60 5.19
CA ILE A 42 2.29 -1.05 5.97
C ILE A 42 1.35 0.11 6.25
N ASP A 43 1.87 1.22 6.79
CA ASP A 43 1.07 2.39 7.12
C ASP A 43 0.38 2.95 5.86
N THR A 44 1.07 2.91 4.71
CA THR A 44 0.50 3.35 3.43
C THR A 44 -0.54 2.39 2.88
N VAL A 45 -0.29 1.07 2.89
CA VAL A 45 -1.24 0.04 2.45
C VAL A 45 -2.51 0.12 3.27
N ASN A 46 -2.41 0.21 4.60
CA ASN A 46 -3.57 0.26 5.48
C ASN A 46 -4.34 1.57 5.33
N SER A 47 -3.65 2.69 5.11
CA SER A 47 -4.30 3.96 4.74
C SER A 47 -5.07 3.87 3.41
N LEU A 48 -4.51 3.16 2.43
CA LEU A 48 -5.17 2.93 1.14
C LEU A 48 -6.31 1.90 1.23
N HIS A 49 -6.20 0.88 2.07
CA HIS A 49 -7.27 -0.07 2.37
C HIS A 49 -8.51 0.66 2.91
N LEU A 50 -8.33 1.64 3.81
CA LEU A 50 -9.44 2.45 4.33
C LEU A 50 -10.18 3.25 3.22
N LYS A 51 -9.50 3.59 2.13
CA LYS A 51 -10.08 4.30 0.98
C LYS A 51 -10.64 3.35 -0.09
N TYR A 52 -10.03 2.19 -0.28
CA TYR A 52 -10.33 1.22 -1.33
C TYR A 52 -10.37 -0.21 -0.77
N PRO A 53 -11.28 -0.51 0.17
CA PRO A 53 -11.25 -1.77 0.93
C PRO A 53 -11.52 -3.00 0.06
N ASP A 54 -12.25 -2.84 -1.04
CA ASP A 54 -12.53 -3.93 -1.98
C ASP A 54 -11.32 -4.26 -2.87
N ASN A 55 -10.39 -3.30 -3.03
CA ASN A 55 -9.28 -3.41 -3.97
C ASN A 55 -7.93 -3.71 -3.34
N ILE A 56 -7.71 -3.24 -2.12
CA ILE A 56 -6.44 -3.36 -1.40
C ILE A 56 -6.78 -4.01 -0.07
N LEU A 57 -6.12 -5.11 0.26
CA LEU A 57 -6.29 -5.75 1.56
C LEU A 57 -5.36 -5.11 2.60
N GLU A 58 -5.82 -5.07 3.85
CA GLU A 58 -4.99 -4.69 4.98
C GLU A 58 -3.77 -5.62 5.09
N THR A 59 -2.65 -5.07 5.53
CA THR A 59 -1.40 -5.79 5.74
C THR A 59 -0.85 -5.51 7.13
N GLU A 60 0.01 -6.39 7.61
CA GLU A 60 0.61 -6.32 8.94
C GLU A 60 2.13 -6.35 8.87
N SER A 61 2.78 -6.35 10.03
CA SER A 61 4.24 -6.51 10.09
C SER A 61 4.63 -7.96 9.84
N TYR A 62 5.63 -8.19 9.00
CA TYR A 62 6.12 -9.52 8.67
C TYR A 62 7.56 -9.69 9.17
N TYR A 63 7.96 -10.94 9.41
CA TYR A 63 9.35 -11.29 9.70
C TYR A 63 10.25 -11.25 8.45
N SER A 64 9.66 -11.18 7.25
CA SER A 64 10.37 -11.01 5.98
C SER A 64 10.90 -9.59 5.81
N GLU A 65 11.86 -9.38 4.92
CA GLU A 65 12.37 -8.05 4.59
C GLU A 65 11.36 -7.18 3.84
N LEU A 66 10.38 -7.82 3.17
CA LEU A 66 9.36 -7.19 2.35
C LEU A 66 7.96 -7.43 2.92
N VAL A 67 7.08 -6.45 2.71
CA VAL A 67 5.66 -6.51 3.10
C VAL A 67 4.83 -6.93 1.88
N PRO A 68 3.97 -7.96 1.99
CA PRO A 68 3.04 -8.31 0.93
C PRO A 68 1.96 -7.23 0.78
N ILE A 69 1.78 -6.81 -0.46
CA ILE A 69 0.71 -5.90 -0.90
C ILE A 69 -0.27 -6.77 -1.68
N VAL A 70 -1.42 -7.07 -1.08
CA VAL A 70 -2.42 -7.94 -1.70
C VAL A 70 -3.49 -7.08 -2.35
N ILE A 71 -3.63 -7.24 -3.66
CA ILE A 71 -4.62 -6.55 -4.49
C ILE A 71 -5.72 -7.52 -4.86
N ASN A 72 -6.97 -7.06 -4.78
CA ASN A 72 -8.16 -7.78 -5.19
C ASN A 72 -8.90 -6.97 -6.26
N LYS A 73 -9.03 -7.48 -7.49
CA LYS A 73 -9.58 -6.67 -8.61
C LYS A 73 -10.67 -7.37 -9.40
#